data_AF-A0A4Y8K2N8-F1
#
_entry.id   AF-A0A4Y8K2N8-F1
#
_cell.length_a   1.000
_cell.length_b   1.000
_cell.length_c   1.000
_cell.angle_alpha   90.00
_cell.angle_beta   90.00
_cell.angle_gamma   90.00
#
_symmetry.space_group_name_H-M   'P 1'
#
loop_
_entity.id
_entity.type
_entity.pdbx_description
1 polymer ?
#
loop_
_entity_poly.entity_id
_entity_poly.type
_entity_poly.pdbx_seq_one_letter_code
_entity_poly.pdbx_strand_id
1 'polypeptide(L)'
;MVRARRVPLHRLVLITLAVSLTGCATIPDLLAGGAPPALAVSSPTAQMLTEYNYNSAVASFIDDRAQATRLISSARADIAATELAWQQSAATIGDSVGRAELRRQIDSGLRRVDRAARELDRANTAIDFSAASGVYFPSRPDLATQTGVLDGIRFDRAAGLASLEEALASSELIVAEAVTAWHVEQARLAAEGAARAEAARVEAARAVAEQAARSGPVQSSGPGPNAPAPASVSFSKSVWTTGWQNEIDACQGAVDISAHYGVPVIAEHWSCGGSQFPREGSTITLTGAASGAFRVGPVTAVLNVATDTADNVPRGFDLLYQTCRNGSSATMTFTALTRIG
;
A
#
# COMPACT_ATOMS: atom_id res chain seq x y z
N MET A 1 -8.29 -26.72 21.46
CA MET A 1 -7.20 -27.10 20.52
C MET A 1 -6.72 -25.83 19.84
N VAL A 2 -5.63 -25.25 20.34
CA VAL A 2 -5.06 -23.98 19.87
C VAL A 2 -4.10 -24.27 18.73
N ARG A 3 -4.44 -23.87 17.50
CA ARG A 3 -3.55 -23.93 16.34
C ARG A 3 -2.82 -22.59 16.22
N ALA A 4 -1.56 -22.58 16.65
CA ALA A 4 -0.63 -21.47 16.40
C ALA A 4 -0.44 -21.29 14.89
N ARG A 5 -0.77 -20.10 14.36
CA ARG A 5 -0.47 -19.72 12.98
C ARG A 5 0.95 -19.15 12.93
N ARG A 6 1.79 -19.79 12.11
CA ARG A 6 3.12 -19.31 11.73
C ARG A 6 2.97 -18.07 10.83
N VAL A 7 3.68 -17.01 11.18
CA VAL A 7 3.88 -15.82 10.35
C VAL A 7 5.08 -16.08 9.42
N PRO A 8 5.00 -15.80 8.10
CA PRO A 8 6.17 -15.89 7.24
C PRO A 8 7.00 -14.60 7.35
N LEU A 9 8.23 -14.73 7.81
CA LEU A 9 9.30 -13.74 7.67
C LEU A 9 9.92 -13.89 6.27
N HIS A 10 9.75 -12.88 5.41
CA HIS A 10 10.54 -12.77 4.19
C HIS A 10 10.98 -11.33 3.95
N ARG A 11 12.24 -11.02 4.31
CA ARG A 11 13.31 -10.56 3.39
C ARG A 11 14.43 -9.92 4.21
N LEU A 12 15.38 -10.76 4.62
CA LEU A 12 16.74 -10.32 4.97
C LEU A 12 17.63 -10.73 3.80
N VAL A 13 18.09 -9.77 3.02
CA VAL A 13 19.16 -9.97 2.04
C VAL A 13 20.47 -9.75 2.79
N LEU A 14 21.06 -10.86 3.25
CA LEU A 14 22.42 -10.89 3.79
C LEU A 14 23.35 -11.27 2.64
N ILE A 15 24.17 -10.32 2.21
CA ILE A 15 25.32 -10.58 1.34
C ILE A 15 26.45 -11.05 2.26
N THR A 16 26.66 -12.36 2.33
CA THR A 16 27.81 -12.96 3.02
C THR A 16 28.97 -13.06 2.03
N LEU A 17 29.99 -12.22 2.22
CA LEU A 17 31.29 -12.39 1.57
C LEU A 17 32.02 -13.56 2.24
N ALA A 18 32.25 -14.61 1.47
CA ALA A 18 33.05 -15.77 1.86
C ALA A 18 34.54 -15.39 1.90
N VAL A 19 35.16 -15.47 3.08
CA VAL A 19 36.61 -15.55 3.20
C VAL A 19 36.97 -17.01 3.48
N SER A 20 37.52 -17.66 2.46
CA SER A 20 38.10 -19.00 2.53
C SER A 20 39.42 -18.93 3.29
N LEU A 21 39.46 -19.39 4.54
CA LEU A 21 40.70 -19.70 5.24
C LEU A 21 40.97 -21.21 5.11
N THR A 22 41.78 -21.53 4.11
CA THR A 22 42.35 -22.85 3.88
C THR A 22 43.61 -23.01 4.75
N GLY A 23 43.72 -24.13 5.49
CA GLY A 23 45.01 -24.69 5.88
C GLY A 23 45.31 -24.78 7.38
N CYS A 24 44.65 -25.70 8.09
CA CYS A 24 45.24 -26.30 9.29
C CYS A 24 46.26 -27.36 8.84
N ALA A 25 47.55 -27.07 9.01
CA ALA A 25 48.60 -28.08 9.02
C ALA A 25 49.17 -28.17 10.44
N THR A 26 48.93 -29.30 11.09
CA THR A 26 49.55 -29.69 12.36
C THR A 26 51.01 -30.04 12.13
N ILE A 27 51.93 -29.37 12.82
CA ILE A 27 53.35 -29.78 12.95
C ILE A 27 53.57 -30.15 14.42
N PRO A 28 54.18 -31.32 14.72
CA PRO A 28 54.45 -31.74 16.08
C PRO A 28 55.71 -31.08 16.66
N ASP A 29 55.77 -31.08 17.99
CA ASP A 29 56.82 -30.61 18.87
C ASP A 29 58.26 -30.84 18.38
N LEU A 30 59.06 -29.77 18.47
CA LEU A 30 60.50 -29.87 18.64
C LEU A 30 60.96 -28.85 19.69
N LEU A 31 61.17 -29.37 20.89
CA LEU A 31 61.85 -28.72 22.01
C LEU A 31 63.31 -28.43 21.64
N ALA A 32 63.69 -27.15 21.56
CA ALA A 32 65.07 -26.72 21.80
C ALA A 32 65.09 -25.22 22.15
N GLY A 33 65.65 -24.91 23.32
CA GLY A 33 65.69 -23.58 23.90
C GLY A 33 66.43 -22.53 23.06
N GLY A 34 65.76 -21.41 22.88
CA GLY A 34 66.33 -20.14 22.42
C GLY A 34 65.22 -19.12 22.54
N ALA A 35 65.34 -18.17 23.48
CA ALA A 35 64.39 -17.07 23.58
C ALA A 35 64.35 -16.37 22.22
N PRO A 36 63.19 -16.28 21.54
CA PRO A 36 63.12 -15.57 20.28
C PRO A 36 63.50 -14.12 20.54
N PRO A 37 64.29 -13.46 19.66
CA PRO A 37 64.49 -12.03 19.78
C PRO A 37 63.11 -11.39 19.79
N ALA A 38 62.86 -10.54 20.79
CA ALA A 38 61.64 -9.74 20.85
C ALA A 38 61.53 -9.01 19.51
N LEU A 39 60.61 -9.48 18.65
CA LEU A 39 60.26 -8.79 17.43
C LEU A 39 59.67 -7.46 17.87
N ALA A 40 60.47 -6.41 17.78
CA ALA A 40 59.99 -5.05 17.97
C ALA A 40 58.84 -4.87 16.98
N VAL A 41 57.62 -4.76 17.51
CA VAL A 41 56.45 -4.36 16.74
C VAL A 41 56.74 -2.93 16.33
N SER A 42 57.32 -2.75 15.14
CA SER A 42 57.60 -1.44 14.57
C SER A 42 56.30 -0.67 14.55
N SER A 43 56.20 0.37 15.39
CA SER A 43 55.08 1.30 15.34
C SER A 43 54.95 1.80 13.91
N PRO A 44 53.73 1.87 13.35
CA PRO A 44 53.55 2.41 12.02
C PRO A 44 54.20 3.78 11.95
N THR A 45 54.93 4.07 10.86
CA THR A 45 55.45 5.41 10.62
C THR A 45 54.29 6.40 10.69
N ALA A 46 54.53 7.61 11.20
CA ALA A 46 53.47 8.63 11.37
C ALA A 46 52.62 8.85 10.10
N GLN A 47 53.25 8.69 8.92
CA GLN A 47 52.58 8.76 7.62
C GLN A 47 51.55 7.65 7.38
N MET A 48 51.83 6.40 7.77
CA MET A 48 50.88 5.28 7.64
C MET A 48 49.68 5.46 8.59
N LEU A 49 49.88 6.05 9.77
CA LEU A 49 48.80 6.33 10.70
C LEU A 49 47.83 7.41 10.17
N THR A 50 48.35 8.48 9.57
CA THR A 50 47.51 9.53 8.96
C THR A 50 46.69 9.00 7.80
N GLU A 51 47.27 8.16 6.94
CA GLU A 51 46.56 7.53 5.82
C GLU A 51 45.48 6.55 6.30
N TYR A 52 45.78 5.75 7.33
CA TYR A 52 44.80 4.88 7.97
C TYR A 52 43.60 5.66 8.53
N ASN A 53 43.86 6.73 9.30
CA ASN A 53 42.80 7.57 9.89
C ASN A 53 41.93 8.23 8.82
N TYR A 54 42.54 8.74 7.75
CA TYR A 54 41.81 9.29 6.60
C TYR A 54 40.90 8.25 5.94
N ASN A 55 41.43 7.06 5.62
CA ASN A 55 40.64 6.00 5.00
C ASN A 55 39.49 5.54 5.91
N SER A 56 39.70 5.50 7.23
CA SER A 56 38.64 5.22 8.20
C SER A 56 37.54 6.29 8.17
N ALA A 57 37.91 7.57 8.17
CA ALA A 57 36.96 8.68 8.13
C ALA A 57 36.17 8.70 6.81
N VAL A 58 36.80 8.38 5.68
CA VAL A 58 36.14 8.22 4.38
C VAL A 58 35.11 7.09 4.44
N ALA A 59 35.46 5.93 4.99
CA ALA A 59 34.55 4.80 5.12
C ALA A 59 33.33 5.17 5.99
N SER A 60 33.54 5.77 7.16
CA SER A 60 32.46 6.24 8.03
C SER A 60 31.56 7.26 7.34
N PHE A 61 32.14 8.24 6.65
CA PHE A 61 31.36 9.22 5.89
C PHE A 61 30.49 8.57 4.81
N ILE A 62 31.02 7.59 4.06
CA ILE A 62 30.27 6.87 3.03
C ILE A 62 29.09 6.13 3.64
N ASP A 63 29.30 5.44 4.76
CA ASP A 63 28.27 4.67 5.46
C ASP A 63 27.18 5.60 6.02
N ASP A 64 27.58 6.67 6.71
CA ASP A 64 26.67 7.66 7.29
C ASP A 64 25.84 8.36 6.20
N ARG A 65 26.48 8.74 5.09
CA ARG A 65 25.79 9.33 3.92
C ARG A 65 24.77 8.37 3.32
N ALA A 66 25.14 7.09 3.17
CA ALA A 66 24.24 6.07 2.65
C ALA A 66 23.05 5.85 3.60
N GLN A 67 23.27 5.86 4.91
CA GLN A 67 22.21 5.79 5.90
C GLN A 67 21.29 7.01 5.84
N ALA A 68 21.84 8.23 5.78
CA ALA A 68 21.05 9.46 5.66
C ALA A 68 20.17 9.44 4.41
N THR A 69 20.71 8.99 3.27
CA THR A 69 19.97 8.83 2.02
C THR A 69 18.80 7.85 2.16
N ARG A 70 19.01 6.71 2.83
CA ARG A 70 17.93 5.73 3.09
C ARG A 70 16.84 6.32 3.98
N LEU A 71 17.21 7.02 5.06
CA LEU A 71 16.26 7.64 5.98
C LEU A 71 15.41 8.72 5.30
N ILE A 72 16.01 9.56 4.46
CA ILE A 72 15.30 10.58 3.68
C ILE A 72 14.31 9.93 2.71
N SER A 73 14.72 8.88 2.00
CA SER A 73 13.86 8.16 1.05
C SER A 73 12.69 7.46 1.76
N SER A 74 12.94 6.80 2.90
CA SER A 74 11.90 6.17 3.72
C SER A 74 10.88 7.21 4.18
N ALA A 75 11.36 8.30 4.80
CA ALA A 75 10.49 9.37 5.28
C ALA A 75 9.61 10.00 4.18
N ARG A 76 10.12 10.12 2.95
CA ARG A 76 9.33 10.58 1.79
C ARG A 76 8.24 9.59 1.41
N ALA A 77 8.55 8.29 1.42
CA ALA A 77 7.58 7.25 1.14
C ALA A 77 6.47 7.23 2.20
N ASP A 78 6.84 7.34 3.48
CA ASP A 78 5.89 7.37 4.59
C ASP A 78 4.95 8.58 4.48
N ILE A 79 5.50 9.78 4.26
CA ILE A 79 4.69 11.00 4.06
C ILE A 79 3.73 10.84 2.87
N ALA A 80 4.18 10.26 1.76
CA ALA A 80 3.34 10.05 0.58
C ALA A 80 2.19 9.07 0.85
N ALA A 81 2.47 7.99 1.60
CA ALA A 81 1.44 7.05 2.04
C ALA A 81 0.42 7.74 2.98
N THR A 82 0.90 8.54 3.93
CA THR A 82 0.05 9.32 4.84
C THR A 82 -0.81 10.33 4.09
N GLU A 83 -0.26 10.99 3.06
CA GLU A 83 -1.00 11.95 2.24
C GLU A 83 -2.12 11.26 1.45
N LEU A 84 -1.89 10.05 0.94
CA LEU A 84 -2.94 9.25 0.30
C LEU A 84 -4.06 8.88 1.28
N ALA A 85 -3.73 8.42 2.49
CA ALA A 85 -4.71 8.12 3.52
C ALA A 85 -5.50 9.37 3.96
N TRP A 86 -4.82 10.51 4.04
CA TRP A 86 -5.46 11.81 4.26
C TRP A 86 -6.35 12.20 3.09
N GLN A 87 -6.02 11.93 1.82
CA GLN A 87 -6.94 12.25 0.72
C GLN A 87 -8.18 11.35 0.75
N GLN A 88 -8.00 10.04 0.93
CA GLN A 88 -9.08 9.04 0.93
C GLN A 88 -10.12 9.28 2.03
N SER A 89 -9.70 9.72 3.22
CA SER A 89 -10.63 9.99 4.31
C SER A 89 -11.56 11.19 4.08
N ALA A 90 -11.38 11.96 2.99
CA ALA A 90 -12.10 13.22 2.77
C ALA A 90 -13.57 12.96 2.45
N ALA A 91 -13.80 11.93 1.65
CA ALA A 91 -15.14 11.47 1.28
C ALA A 91 -15.94 10.95 2.50
N THR A 92 -15.24 10.54 3.56
CA THR A 92 -15.82 9.93 4.75
C THR A 92 -16.10 10.96 5.85
N ILE A 93 -15.04 11.64 6.32
CA ILE A 93 -15.09 12.45 7.55
C ILE A 93 -14.91 13.96 7.29
N GLY A 94 -14.96 14.40 6.03
CA GLY A 94 -14.95 15.83 5.66
C GLY A 94 -13.75 16.59 6.22
N ASP A 95 -13.93 17.81 6.72
CA ASP A 95 -12.85 18.61 7.33
C ASP A 95 -12.77 18.40 8.85
N SER A 96 -12.60 17.15 9.29
CA SER A 96 -12.51 16.81 10.71
C SER A 96 -11.23 17.34 11.39
N VAL A 97 -11.29 17.53 12.71
CA VAL A 97 -10.13 17.94 13.54
C VAL A 97 -8.96 16.95 13.39
N GLY A 98 -9.25 15.64 13.30
CA GLY A 98 -8.24 14.60 13.09
C GLY A 98 -7.51 14.75 11.75
N ARG A 99 -8.25 15.08 10.67
CA ARG A 99 -7.64 15.36 9.37
C ARG A 99 -6.81 16.63 9.34
N ALA A 100 -7.26 17.67 10.03
CA ALA A 100 -6.49 18.90 10.16
C ALA A 100 -5.17 18.66 10.91
N GLU A 101 -5.18 17.80 11.94
CA GLU A 101 -3.96 17.40 12.64
C GLU A 101 -3.04 16.55 11.75
N LEU A 102 -3.59 15.54 11.06
CA LEU A 102 -2.80 14.72 10.13
C LEU A 102 -2.13 15.58 9.05
N ARG A 103 -2.84 16.57 8.51
CA ARG A 103 -2.28 17.53 7.55
C ARG A 103 -1.12 18.34 8.15
N ARG A 104 -1.26 18.83 9.39
CA ARG A 104 -0.16 19.54 10.09
C ARG A 104 1.07 18.66 10.25
N GLN A 105 0.89 17.37 10.55
CA GLN A 105 1.99 16.41 10.67
C GLN A 105 2.67 16.11 9.33
N ILE A 106 1.90 15.93 8.25
CA ILE A 106 2.43 15.83 6.88
C ILE A 106 3.30 17.05 6.55
N ASP A 107 2.77 18.27 6.73
CA ASP A 107 3.49 19.51 6.43
C ASP A 107 4.75 19.67 7.30
N SER A 108 4.70 19.24 8.56
CA SER A 108 5.85 19.20 9.47
C SER A 108 6.91 18.19 9.00
N GLY A 109 6.48 17.01 8.58
CA GLY A 109 7.32 15.96 8.02
C GLY A 109 8.07 16.42 6.77
N LEU A 110 7.37 17.04 5.81
CA LEU A 110 7.97 17.60 4.60
C LEU A 110 9.08 18.61 4.94
N ARG A 111 8.83 19.52 5.89
CA ARG A 111 9.85 20.48 6.35
C ARG A 111 11.06 19.80 7.01
N ARG A 112 10.87 18.68 7.71
CA ARG A 112 11.97 17.89 8.30
C ARG A 112 12.80 17.21 7.21
N VAL A 113 12.16 16.57 6.25
CA VAL A 113 12.79 15.93 5.08
C VAL A 113 13.61 16.95 4.29
N ASP A 114 13.05 18.13 4.01
CA ASP A 114 13.76 19.20 3.29
C ASP A 114 15.01 19.69 4.01
N ARG A 115 14.96 19.78 5.35
CA ARG A 115 16.13 20.15 6.15
C ARG A 115 17.20 19.07 6.12
N ALA A 116 16.81 17.80 6.16
CA ALA A 116 17.74 16.67 6.06
C ALA A 116 18.37 16.56 4.66
N ALA A 117 17.58 16.78 3.59
CA ALA A 117 18.10 16.83 2.23
C ALA A 117 19.14 17.94 2.06
N ARG A 118 18.86 19.16 2.56
CA ARG A 118 19.84 20.25 2.54
C ARG A 118 21.10 19.97 3.38
N GLU A 119 20.98 19.21 4.46
CA GLU A 119 22.16 18.76 5.24
C GLU A 119 23.01 17.80 4.40
N LEU A 120 22.39 16.83 3.72
CA LEU A 120 23.05 15.91 2.81
C LEU A 120 23.75 16.64 1.63
N ASP A 121 23.09 17.64 1.03
CA ASP A 121 23.67 18.43 -0.07
C ASP A 121 24.89 19.24 0.39
N ARG A 122 24.84 19.83 1.59
CA ARG A 122 25.99 20.53 2.18
C ARG A 122 27.16 19.58 2.45
N ALA A 123 26.87 18.39 2.97
CA ALA A 123 27.87 17.35 3.20
C ALA A 123 28.56 16.93 1.89
N ASN A 124 27.80 16.71 0.81
CA ASN A 124 28.36 16.39 -0.51
C ASN A 124 29.23 17.54 -1.05
N THR A 125 28.75 18.78 -0.93
CA THR A 125 29.49 19.98 -1.38
C THR A 125 30.82 20.15 -0.63
N ALA A 126 30.84 19.89 0.68
CA ALA A 126 32.05 19.98 1.49
C ALA A 126 33.15 18.99 1.04
N ILE A 127 32.74 17.81 0.55
CA ILE A 127 33.65 16.80 0.01
C ILE A 127 34.15 17.15 -1.39
N ASP A 128 33.29 17.68 -2.25
CA ASP A 128 33.71 18.11 -3.59
C ASP A 128 34.78 19.22 -3.51
N PHE A 129 34.63 20.14 -2.55
CA PHE A 129 35.62 21.19 -2.30
C PHE A 129 36.95 20.64 -1.74
N SER A 130 36.89 19.65 -0.85
CA SER A 130 38.10 19.02 -0.29
C SER A 130 38.86 18.21 -1.34
N ALA A 131 38.15 17.55 -2.26
CA ALA A 131 38.73 16.85 -3.41
C ALA A 131 39.35 17.81 -4.45
N ALA A 132 38.67 18.92 -4.78
CA ALA A 132 39.17 19.93 -5.72
C ALA A 132 40.45 20.63 -5.23
N SER A 133 40.60 20.82 -3.91
CA SER A 133 41.82 21.41 -3.33
C SER A 133 43.09 20.61 -3.64
N GLY A 134 42.99 19.29 -3.81
CA GLY A 134 44.13 18.43 -4.18
C GLY A 134 44.61 18.59 -5.63
N VAL A 135 43.78 19.14 -6.52
CA VAL A 135 44.12 19.36 -7.94
C VAL A 135 44.86 20.70 -8.13
N TYR A 136 44.54 21.70 -7.31
CA TYR A 136 45.12 23.05 -7.43
C TYR A 136 46.32 23.30 -6.50
N PHE A 137 46.59 22.39 -5.55
CA PHE A 137 47.75 22.46 -4.65
C PHE A 137 48.55 21.14 -4.71
N PRO A 138 49.66 21.08 -5.48
CA PRO A 138 50.39 19.83 -5.77
C PRO A 138 51.20 19.26 -4.59
N SER A 139 51.35 20.01 -3.50
CA SER A 139 51.75 19.48 -2.20
C SER A 139 50.52 18.82 -1.58
N ARG A 140 50.54 17.48 -1.51
CA ARG A 140 49.49 16.57 -1.02
C ARG A 140 48.48 17.24 -0.07
N PRO A 141 47.17 17.03 -0.23
CA PRO A 141 46.23 17.50 0.76
C PRO A 141 46.68 17.02 2.14
N ASP A 142 46.70 17.93 3.11
CA ASP A 142 46.95 17.55 4.49
C ASP A 142 45.83 16.59 4.92
N LEU A 143 46.14 15.30 4.89
CA LEU A 143 45.20 14.23 5.20
C LEU A 143 44.61 14.42 6.60
N ALA A 144 45.35 15.03 7.54
CA ALA A 144 44.82 15.34 8.87
C ALA A 144 43.71 16.40 8.80
N THR A 145 43.89 17.47 8.01
CA THR A 145 42.84 18.47 7.76
C THR A 145 41.62 17.83 7.08
N GLN A 146 41.81 16.95 6.08
CA GLN A 146 40.69 16.29 5.40
C GLN A 146 39.95 15.30 6.32
N THR A 147 40.67 14.54 7.14
CA THR A 147 40.08 13.71 8.20
C THR A 147 39.22 14.57 9.14
N GLY A 148 39.73 15.73 9.57
CA GLY A 148 38.96 16.66 10.41
C GLY A 148 37.68 17.19 9.75
N VAL A 149 37.71 17.45 8.45
CA VAL A 149 36.51 17.82 7.67
C VAL A 149 35.51 16.66 7.65
N LEU A 150 35.96 15.45 7.34
CA LEU A 150 35.12 14.24 7.30
C LEU A 150 34.46 13.95 8.65
N ASP A 151 35.24 13.95 9.74
CA ASP A 151 34.76 13.68 11.10
C ASP A 151 33.81 14.76 11.63
N GLY A 152 33.90 15.98 11.06
CA GLY A 152 33.03 17.11 11.36
C GLY A 152 31.67 17.04 10.67
N ILE A 153 31.51 16.23 9.62
CA ILE A 153 30.22 16.05 8.95
C ILE A 153 29.32 15.17 9.81
N ARG A 154 28.09 15.64 10.03
CA ARG A 154 27.05 14.93 10.79
C ARG A 154 25.75 14.95 10.00
N PHE A 155 24.93 13.91 10.20
CA PHE A 155 23.61 13.77 9.57
C PHE A 155 22.49 13.75 10.62
N ASP A 156 22.57 14.65 11.59
CA ASP A 156 21.66 14.68 12.75
C ASP A 156 20.21 14.91 12.32
N ARG A 157 19.97 15.69 11.24
CA ARG A 157 18.62 15.90 10.72
C ARG A 157 18.07 14.65 10.07
N ALA A 158 18.90 13.90 9.34
CA ALA A 158 18.49 12.64 8.76
C ALA A 158 18.25 11.57 9.83
N ALA A 159 19.12 11.45 10.82
CA ALA A 159 18.92 10.56 11.98
C ALA A 159 17.63 10.89 12.73
N GLY A 160 17.32 12.18 12.87
CA GLY A 160 16.08 12.66 13.45
C GLY A 160 14.83 12.30 12.65
N LEU A 161 14.91 11.78 11.42
CA LEU A 161 13.73 11.33 10.67
C LEU A 161 13.16 9.99 11.17
N ALA A 162 13.93 9.19 11.92
CA ALA A 162 13.45 7.92 12.46
C ALA A 162 12.23 8.08 13.39
N SER A 163 12.09 9.22 14.08
CA SER A 163 10.91 9.52 14.91
C SER A 163 9.74 10.13 14.15
N LEU A 164 9.87 10.35 12.83
CA LEU A 164 8.77 10.86 12.01
C LEU A 164 7.69 9.79 11.80
N GLU A 165 8.10 8.55 11.56
CA GLU A 165 7.19 7.41 11.34
C GLU A 165 6.20 7.26 12.51
N GLU A 166 6.70 7.26 13.74
CA GLU A 166 5.87 7.14 14.96
C GLU A 166 4.87 8.30 15.10
N ALA A 167 5.28 9.52 14.75
CA ALA A 167 4.43 10.71 14.81
C ALA A 167 3.30 10.68 13.75
N LEU A 168 3.62 10.21 12.53
CA LEU A 168 2.63 10.02 11.46
C LEU A 168 1.65 8.89 11.83
N ALA A 169 2.16 7.73 12.24
CA ALA A 169 1.34 6.57 12.61
C ALA A 169 0.32 6.89 13.72
N SER A 170 0.74 7.66 14.73
CA SER A 170 -0.16 8.10 15.80
C SER A 170 -1.33 8.95 15.29
N SER A 171 -1.07 9.81 14.30
CA SER A 171 -2.10 10.70 13.73
C SER A 171 -2.98 9.99 12.70
N GLU A 172 -2.41 9.05 11.94
CA GLU A 172 -3.16 8.16 11.06
C GLU A 172 -4.15 7.31 11.83
N LEU A 173 -3.76 6.79 13.00
CA LEU A 173 -4.65 6.00 13.86
C LEU A 173 -5.91 6.77 14.24
N ILE A 174 -5.76 8.05 14.63
CA ILE A 174 -6.90 8.92 14.97
C ILE A 174 -7.87 9.07 13.78
N VAL A 175 -7.32 9.24 12.56
CA VAL A 175 -8.13 9.34 11.34
C VAL A 175 -8.81 8.00 11.02
N ALA A 176 -8.09 6.88 11.15
CA ALA A 176 -8.62 5.55 10.89
C ALA A 176 -9.76 5.17 11.86
N GLU A 177 -9.63 5.51 13.14
CA GLU A 177 -10.68 5.34 14.14
C GLU A 177 -11.93 6.17 13.79
N ALA A 178 -11.74 7.43 13.38
CA ALA A 178 -12.84 8.30 12.95
C ALA A 178 -13.57 7.76 11.70
N VAL A 179 -12.82 7.26 10.71
CA VAL A 179 -13.37 6.60 9.51
C VAL A 179 -14.16 5.34 9.90
N THR A 180 -13.63 4.54 10.82
CA THR A 180 -14.31 3.34 11.32
C THR A 180 -15.63 3.68 12.02
N ALA A 181 -15.62 4.70 12.88
CA ALA A 181 -16.82 5.18 13.56
C ALA A 181 -17.89 5.67 12.57
N TRP A 182 -17.48 6.37 11.51
CA TRP A 182 -18.38 6.78 10.44
C TRP A 182 -19.02 5.58 9.72
N HIS A 183 -18.24 4.55 9.39
CA HIS A 183 -18.78 3.35 8.72
C HIS A 183 -19.80 2.61 9.59
N VAL A 184 -19.57 2.53 10.90
CA VAL A 184 -20.53 1.96 11.86
C VAL A 184 -21.84 2.77 11.83
N GLU A 185 -21.76 4.09 11.79
CA GLU A 185 -22.94 4.96 11.72
C GLU A 185 -23.69 4.82 10.40
N GLN A 186 -22.99 4.73 9.26
CA GLN A 186 -23.63 4.47 7.96
C GLN A 186 -24.38 3.13 7.94
N ALA A 187 -23.81 2.09 8.55
CA ALA A 187 -24.47 0.78 8.65
C ALA A 187 -25.74 0.85 9.50
N ARG A 188 -25.71 1.61 10.61
CA ARG A 188 -26.89 1.85 11.45
C ARG A 188 -28.00 2.56 10.67
N LEU A 189 -27.67 3.64 9.96
CA LEU A 189 -28.63 4.40 9.14
C LEU A 189 -29.22 3.55 8.00
N ALA A 190 -28.40 2.70 7.37
CA ALA A 190 -28.87 1.78 6.33
C ALA A 190 -29.86 0.74 6.90
N ALA A 191 -29.59 0.18 8.08
CA ALA A 191 -30.49 -0.76 8.75
C ALA A 191 -31.84 -0.10 9.11
N GLU A 192 -31.81 1.14 9.62
CA GLU A 192 -33.02 1.90 9.91
C GLU A 192 -33.81 2.23 8.64
N GLY A 193 -33.13 2.59 7.55
CA GLY A 193 -33.75 2.80 6.24
C GLY A 193 -34.43 1.54 5.70
N ALA A 194 -33.77 0.39 5.81
CA ALA A 194 -34.33 -0.90 5.39
C ALA A 194 -35.55 -1.30 6.20
N ALA A 195 -35.52 -1.10 7.53
CA ALA A 195 -36.67 -1.36 8.40
C ALA A 195 -37.87 -0.47 8.05
N ARG A 196 -37.65 0.82 7.75
CA ARG A 196 -38.70 1.74 7.29
C ARG A 196 -39.26 1.33 5.93
N ALA A 197 -38.42 0.92 5.00
CA ALA A 197 -38.85 0.46 3.68
C ALA A 197 -39.71 -0.81 3.78
N GLU A 198 -39.34 -1.75 4.64
CA GLU A 198 -40.12 -2.97 4.86
C GLU A 198 -41.47 -2.67 5.52
N ALA A 199 -41.50 -1.81 6.55
CA ALA A 199 -42.76 -1.37 7.15
C ALA A 199 -43.70 -0.72 6.12
N ALA A 200 -43.16 0.12 5.23
CA ALA A 200 -43.94 0.73 4.16
C ALA A 200 -44.48 -0.30 3.15
N ARG A 201 -43.71 -1.35 2.83
CA ARG A 201 -44.17 -2.44 1.96
C ARG A 201 -45.30 -3.24 2.60
N VAL A 202 -45.19 -3.55 3.90
CA VAL A 202 -46.26 -4.25 4.64
C VAL A 202 -47.54 -3.43 4.67
N GLU A 203 -47.46 -2.12 4.93
CA GLU A 203 -48.63 -1.24 4.91
C GLU A 203 -49.22 -1.09 3.50
N ALA A 204 -48.40 -0.97 2.46
CA ALA A 204 -48.86 -0.96 1.07
C ALA A 204 -49.58 -2.27 0.70
N ALA A 205 -49.04 -3.42 1.11
CA ALA A 205 -49.66 -4.72 0.88
C ALA A 205 -51.02 -4.84 1.61
N ARG A 206 -51.11 -4.32 2.84
CA ARG A 206 -52.38 -4.24 3.60
C ARG A 206 -53.41 -3.37 2.88
N ALA A 207 -53.01 -2.19 2.39
CA ALA A 207 -53.91 -1.30 1.65
C ALA A 207 -54.43 -1.94 0.35
N VAL A 208 -53.57 -2.64 -0.40
CA VAL A 208 -53.97 -3.38 -1.60
C VAL A 208 -54.95 -4.51 -1.26
N ALA A 209 -54.68 -5.27 -0.19
CA ALA A 209 -55.57 -6.34 0.26
C ALA A 209 -56.95 -5.80 0.69
N GLU A 210 -57.00 -4.67 1.39
CA GLU A 210 -58.25 -4.02 1.78
C GLU A 210 -59.03 -3.49 0.57
N GLN A 211 -58.35 -2.92 -0.42
CA GLN A 211 -58.98 -2.46 -1.67
C GLN A 211 -59.52 -3.63 -2.51
N ALA A 212 -58.81 -4.75 -2.56
CA ALA A 212 -59.30 -5.99 -3.19
C ALA A 212 -60.55 -6.53 -2.48
N ALA A 213 -60.57 -6.53 -1.15
CA ALA A 213 -61.74 -6.95 -0.37
C ALA A 213 -62.98 -6.07 -0.64
N ARG A 214 -62.80 -4.77 -0.90
CA ARG A 214 -63.88 -3.85 -1.27
C ARG A 214 -64.38 -3.99 -2.72
N SER A 215 -63.61 -4.62 -3.61
CA SER A 215 -63.90 -4.64 -5.05
C SER A 215 -64.79 -5.81 -5.52
N GLY A 216 -65.08 -6.80 -4.67
CA GLY A 216 -65.98 -7.92 -4.97
C GLY A 216 -65.46 -8.90 -6.06
N PRO A 217 -65.89 -10.17 -6.08
CA PRO A 217 -65.34 -11.16 -7.00
C PRO A 217 -65.95 -11.00 -8.41
N VAL A 218 -65.13 -10.61 -9.39
CA VAL A 218 -65.44 -10.83 -10.81
C VAL A 218 -65.10 -12.30 -11.13
N GLN A 219 -66.13 -13.13 -11.28
CA GLN A 219 -66.00 -14.51 -11.74
C GLN A 219 -65.42 -14.54 -13.15
N SER A 220 -64.18 -15.04 -13.28
CA SER A 220 -63.59 -15.48 -14.54
C SER A 220 -63.10 -16.90 -14.36
N SER A 221 -63.84 -17.83 -14.96
CA SER A 221 -63.53 -19.26 -15.00
C SER A 221 -62.49 -19.54 -16.08
N GLY A 222 -61.36 -20.15 -15.73
CA GLY A 222 -60.39 -20.67 -16.70
C GLY A 222 -59.36 -21.59 -16.02
N PRO A 223 -59.20 -22.86 -16.45
CA PRO A 223 -58.31 -23.82 -15.81
C PRO A 223 -56.91 -23.82 -16.42
N GLY A 224 -55.87 -23.86 -15.58
CA GLY A 224 -54.53 -24.24 -15.99
C GLY A 224 -53.46 -23.94 -14.94
N PRO A 225 -53.10 -24.88 -14.04
CA PRO A 225 -51.94 -24.71 -13.19
C PRO A 225 -50.70 -25.24 -13.93
N ASN A 226 -50.02 -24.36 -14.68
CA ASN A 226 -48.60 -24.57 -14.95
C ASN A 226 -47.84 -24.20 -13.67
N ALA A 227 -47.25 -25.22 -13.05
CA ALA A 227 -46.37 -25.07 -11.90
C ALA A 227 -45.27 -24.03 -12.22
N PRO A 228 -45.01 -23.05 -11.35
CA PRO A 228 -43.91 -22.13 -11.53
C PRO A 228 -42.60 -22.93 -11.46
N ALA A 229 -41.81 -22.88 -12.53
CA ALA A 229 -40.40 -23.22 -12.45
C ALA A 229 -39.75 -22.43 -11.29
N PRO A 230 -38.76 -23.00 -10.58
CA PRO A 230 -38.07 -22.27 -9.52
C PRO A 230 -37.56 -20.95 -10.10
N ALA A 231 -38.00 -19.84 -9.51
CA ALA A 231 -37.57 -18.51 -9.91
C ALA A 231 -36.05 -18.49 -9.93
N SER A 232 -35.46 -18.37 -11.13
CA SER A 232 -34.08 -17.99 -11.28
C SER A 232 -33.92 -16.69 -10.51
N VAL A 233 -33.08 -16.70 -9.47
CA VAL A 233 -32.76 -15.50 -8.70
C VAL A 233 -32.13 -14.53 -9.69
N SER A 234 -32.91 -13.54 -10.14
CA SER A 234 -32.44 -12.51 -11.06
C SER A 234 -31.60 -11.55 -10.24
N PHE A 235 -30.28 -11.63 -10.37
CA PHE A 235 -29.38 -10.68 -9.75
C PHE A 235 -29.33 -9.44 -10.64
N SER A 236 -29.66 -8.27 -10.08
CA SER A 236 -29.55 -6.99 -10.77
C SER A 236 -28.50 -6.11 -10.10
N LYS A 237 -27.77 -5.34 -10.90
CA LYS A 237 -26.77 -4.39 -10.40
C LYS A 237 -26.78 -3.12 -11.22
N SER A 238 -26.81 -1.99 -10.53
CA SER A 238 -26.65 -0.68 -11.13
C SER A 238 -25.16 -0.37 -11.33
N VAL A 239 -24.81 -0.01 -12.56
CA VAL A 239 -23.55 0.64 -12.90
C VAL A 239 -23.82 2.13 -12.88
N TRP A 240 -23.55 2.78 -11.75
CA TRP A 240 -24.12 4.10 -11.44
C TRP A 240 -23.47 5.23 -12.25
N THR A 241 -22.20 5.09 -12.59
CA THR A 241 -21.45 6.08 -13.37
C THR A 241 -20.27 5.44 -14.11
N THR A 242 -19.60 6.25 -14.92
CA THR A 242 -18.26 5.98 -15.46
C THR A 242 -17.24 6.80 -14.65
N GLY A 243 -16.08 6.24 -14.35
CA GLY A 243 -15.08 6.93 -13.52
C GLY A 243 -13.87 6.07 -13.17
N TRP A 244 -13.29 6.35 -12.00
CA TRP A 244 -12.18 5.61 -11.44
C TRP A 244 -12.32 5.50 -9.91
N GLN A 245 -11.22 5.64 -9.16
CA GLN A 245 -11.15 5.34 -7.74
C GLN A 245 -12.15 6.17 -6.91
N ASN A 246 -12.30 7.47 -7.19
CA ASN A 246 -13.22 8.32 -6.44
C ASN A 246 -14.67 7.85 -6.55
N GLU A 247 -15.09 7.44 -7.75
CA GLU A 247 -16.43 6.93 -7.99
C GLU A 247 -16.62 5.54 -7.38
N ILE A 248 -15.57 4.71 -7.36
CA ILE A 248 -15.62 3.40 -6.70
C ILE A 248 -15.74 3.58 -5.18
N ASP A 249 -14.97 4.52 -4.61
CA ASP A 249 -14.98 4.86 -3.18
C ASP A 249 -16.33 5.43 -2.71
N ALA A 250 -17.10 6.04 -3.62
CA ALA A 250 -18.44 6.56 -3.32
C ALA A 250 -19.46 5.45 -3.00
N CYS A 251 -19.20 4.19 -3.40
CA CYS A 251 -20.00 3.03 -3.03
C CYS A 251 -21.51 3.14 -3.40
N GLN A 252 -21.82 3.78 -4.53
CA GLN A 252 -23.20 3.96 -5.03
C GLN A 252 -23.63 2.91 -6.06
N GLY A 253 -22.77 1.92 -6.31
CA GLY A 253 -22.95 0.87 -7.30
C GLY A 253 -21.63 0.55 -7.99
N ALA A 254 -21.69 -0.27 -9.04
CA ALA A 254 -20.52 -0.51 -9.87
C ALA A 254 -20.18 0.72 -10.71
N VAL A 255 -18.91 0.92 -11.00
CA VAL A 255 -18.39 1.99 -11.84
C VAL A 255 -17.84 1.40 -13.11
N ASP A 256 -18.23 1.94 -14.25
CA ASP A 256 -17.55 1.64 -15.50
C ASP A 256 -16.17 2.32 -15.51
N ILE A 257 -15.13 1.50 -15.50
CA ILE A 257 -13.74 1.92 -15.45
C ILE A 257 -12.98 1.57 -16.74
N SER A 258 -13.73 1.30 -17.82
CA SER A 258 -13.16 0.84 -19.08
C SER A 258 -12.14 1.80 -19.67
N ALA A 259 -12.34 3.11 -19.48
CA ALA A 259 -11.44 4.15 -19.96
C ALA A 259 -10.03 4.04 -19.35
N HIS A 260 -9.90 3.55 -18.11
CA HIS A 260 -8.61 3.42 -17.44
C HIS A 260 -7.83 2.20 -17.94
N TYR A 261 -8.50 1.07 -18.18
CA TYR A 261 -7.85 -0.16 -18.63
C TYR A 261 -7.79 -0.32 -20.15
N GLY A 262 -8.52 0.50 -20.91
CA GLY A 262 -8.66 0.34 -22.36
C GLY A 262 -9.42 -0.93 -22.77
N VAL A 263 -10.10 -1.59 -21.84
CA VAL A 263 -10.95 -2.77 -22.07
C VAL A 263 -12.24 -2.66 -21.24
N PRO A 264 -13.34 -3.31 -21.64
CA PRO A 264 -14.60 -3.26 -20.89
C PRO A 264 -14.47 -3.81 -19.46
N VAL A 265 -14.50 -2.95 -18.45
CA VAL A 265 -14.44 -3.34 -17.04
C VAL A 265 -15.39 -2.48 -16.21
N ILE A 266 -16.18 -3.13 -15.36
CA ILE A 266 -16.85 -2.48 -14.24
C ILE A 266 -16.21 -2.92 -12.92
N ALA A 267 -16.15 -2.02 -11.93
CA ALA A 267 -15.58 -2.32 -10.63
C ALA A 267 -16.43 -1.80 -9.48
N GLU A 268 -16.28 -2.45 -8.34
CA GLU A 268 -16.72 -1.94 -7.05
C GLU A 268 -15.87 -2.49 -5.92
N HIS A 269 -15.95 -1.85 -4.76
CA HIS A 269 -15.36 -2.40 -3.54
C HIS A 269 -16.07 -3.68 -3.10
N TRP A 270 -15.29 -4.57 -2.47
CA TRP A 270 -15.82 -5.81 -1.89
C TRP A 270 -16.95 -5.54 -0.88
N SER A 271 -16.78 -4.53 -0.03
CA SER A 271 -17.77 -4.12 0.96
C SER A 271 -18.99 -3.42 0.36
N CYS A 272 -18.87 -2.85 -0.85
CA CYS A 272 -19.92 -2.04 -1.47
C CYS A 272 -20.83 -2.82 -2.42
N GLY A 273 -20.65 -4.14 -2.47
CA GLY A 273 -21.48 -5.06 -3.25
C GLY A 273 -20.70 -6.28 -3.74
N GLY A 274 -19.37 -6.18 -3.83
CA GLY A 274 -18.59 -7.24 -4.48
C GLY A 274 -18.50 -8.55 -3.72
N SER A 275 -18.66 -8.52 -2.41
CA SER A 275 -18.83 -9.71 -1.59
C SER A 275 -20.09 -10.52 -1.91
N GLN A 276 -21.09 -9.89 -2.53
CA GLN A 276 -22.38 -10.48 -2.89
C GLN A 276 -22.48 -10.76 -4.39
N PHE A 277 -21.39 -10.55 -5.14
CA PHE A 277 -21.40 -10.79 -6.58
C PHE A 277 -21.75 -12.26 -6.86
N PRO A 278 -22.67 -12.53 -7.80
CA PRO A 278 -23.14 -13.89 -8.07
C PRO A 278 -22.01 -14.80 -8.55
N ARG A 279 -22.16 -16.10 -8.28
CA ARG A 279 -21.18 -17.12 -8.69
C ARG A 279 -21.26 -17.39 -10.20
N GLU A 280 -20.18 -17.97 -10.72
CA GLU A 280 -20.12 -18.51 -12.09
C GLU A 280 -21.36 -19.35 -12.44
N GLY A 281 -21.83 -19.20 -13.68
CA GLY A 281 -23.01 -19.84 -14.23
C GLY A 281 -24.31 -19.04 -14.02
N SER A 282 -24.32 -18.07 -13.10
CA SER A 282 -25.46 -17.20 -12.83
C SER A 282 -25.72 -16.21 -13.97
N THR A 283 -26.93 -15.63 -13.99
CA THR A 283 -27.27 -14.51 -14.87
C THR A 283 -27.40 -13.23 -14.06
N ILE A 284 -26.87 -12.14 -14.60
CA ILE A 284 -26.93 -10.80 -14.04
C ILE A 284 -27.52 -9.82 -15.05
N THR A 285 -28.39 -8.93 -14.58
CA THR A 285 -28.86 -7.77 -15.36
C THR A 285 -28.16 -6.52 -14.85
N LEU A 286 -27.39 -5.88 -15.72
CA LEU A 286 -26.77 -4.59 -15.47
C LEU A 286 -27.64 -3.46 -16.01
N THR A 287 -27.75 -2.38 -15.24
CA THR A 287 -28.43 -1.13 -15.61
C THR A 287 -27.50 0.07 -15.44
N GLY A 288 -27.79 1.19 -16.09
CA GLY A 288 -27.00 2.43 -15.93
C GLY A 288 -25.91 2.59 -16.99
N ALA A 289 -24.74 3.10 -16.59
CA ALA A 289 -23.64 3.49 -17.48
C ALA A 289 -23.12 2.33 -18.35
N ALA A 290 -23.12 1.11 -17.80
CA ALA A 290 -23.02 -0.11 -18.57
C ALA A 290 -24.27 -0.97 -18.31
N SER A 291 -24.92 -1.42 -19.38
CA SER A 291 -26.20 -2.14 -19.29
C SER A 291 -26.28 -3.37 -20.19
N GLY A 292 -27.13 -4.30 -19.79
CA GLY A 292 -27.43 -5.52 -20.53
C GLY A 292 -27.61 -6.73 -19.62
N ALA A 293 -28.01 -7.86 -20.19
CA ALA A 293 -28.00 -9.14 -19.50
C ALA A 293 -26.67 -9.85 -19.80
N PHE A 294 -26.07 -10.44 -18.77
CA PHE A 294 -24.81 -11.16 -18.87
C PHE A 294 -24.88 -12.49 -18.13
N ARG A 295 -24.16 -13.49 -18.65
CA ARG A 295 -23.82 -14.70 -17.93
C ARG A 295 -22.49 -14.50 -17.19
N VAL A 296 -22.47 -14.87 -15.92
CA VAL A 296 -21.26 -14.83 -15.09
C VAL A 296 -20.37 -16.00 -15.44
N GLY A 297 -19.17 -15.72 -15.91
CA GLY A 297 -18.12 -16.70 -16.18
C GLY A 297 -17.17 -16.91 -14.98
N PRO A 298 -16.03 -17.57 -15.20
CA PRO A 298 -15.03 -17.78 -14.16
C PRO A 298 -14.28 -16.48 -13.82
N VAL A 299 -13.54 -16.52 -12.71
CA VAL A 299 -12.47 -15.55 -12.44
C VAL A 299 -11.32 -15.80 -13.40
N THR A 300 -11.03 -14.84 -14.26
CA THR A 300 -10.04 -14.93 -15.34
C THR A 300 -8.67 -14.39 -14.94
N ALA A 301 -8.62 -13.52 -13.94
CA ALA A 301 -7.37 -13.08 -13.33
C ALA A 301 -7.54 -12.74 -11.84
N VAL A 302 -6.43 -12.90 -11.11
CA VAL A 302 -6.25 -12.34 -9.76
C VAL A 302 -4.99 -11.50 -9.79
N LEU A 303 -5.14 -10.19 -9.65
CA LEU A 303 -4.05 -9.23 -9.78
C LEU A 303 -3.75 -8.56 -8.43
N ASN A 304 -2.49 -8.22 -8.21
CA ASN A 304 -2.03 -7.49 -7.05
C ASN A 304 -1.66 -6.05 -7.43
N VAL A 305 -2.21 -5.08 -6.70
CA VAL A 305 -2.03 -3.65 -7.02
C VAL A 305 -0.57 -3.16 -6.95
N ALA A 306 0.29 -3.84 -6.19
CA ALA A 306 1.69 -3.47 -6.03
C ALA A 306 2.60 -4.07 -7.12
N THR A 307 2.16 -5.12 -7.82
CA THR A 307 3.03 -5.86 -8.76
C THR A 307 2.48 -5.94 -10.17
N ASP A 308 1.15 -5.89 -10.34
CA ASP A 308 0.48 -5.99 -11.63
C ASP A 308 0.03 -4.61 -12.10
N THR A 309 -0.03 -4.45 -13.43
CA THR A 309 -0.37 -3.20 -14.12
C THR A 309 -1.65 -3.35 -14.93
N ALA A 310 -2.13 -2.26 -15.52
CA ALA A 310 -3.26 -2.27 -16.45
C ALA A 310 -3.07 -3.25 -17.62
N ASP A 311 -1.84 -3.46 -18.07
CA ASP A 311 -1.55 -4.39 -19.17
C ASP A 311 -1.77 -5.86 -18.79
N ASN A 312 -1.83 -6.17 -17.49
CA ASN A 312 -2.11 -7.51 -16.99
C ASN A 312 -3.62 -7.81 -16.94
N VAL A 313 -4.49 -6.85 -17.22
CA VAL A 313 -5.94 -7.07 -17.28
C VAL A 313 -6.28 -7.91 -18.52
N PRO A 314 -7.00 -9.04 -18.37
CA PRO A 314 -7.37 -9.89 -19.49
C PRO A 314 -8.19 -9.15 -20.56
N ARG A 315 -7.97 -9.49 -21.83
CA ARG A 315 -8.68 -8.89 -22.98
C ARG A 315 -9.59 -9.91 -23.65
N GLY A 316 -10.50 -9.43 -24.50
CA GLY A 316 -11.37 -10.29 -25.33
C GLY A 316 -12.66 -10.77 -24.65
N PHE A 317 -13.06 -10.12 -23.55
CA PHE A 317 -14.34 -10.37 -22.88
C PHE A 317 -15.34 -9.24 -23.21
N ASP A 318 -16.64 -9.55 -23.23
CA ASP A 318 -17.68 -8.54 -23.44
C ASP A 318 -17.68 -7.50 -22.30
N LEU A 319 -17.44 -7.98 -21.08
CA LEU A 319 -17.26 -7.17 -19.89
C LEU A 319 -16.48 -7.97 -18.83
N LEU A 320 -15.65 -7.29 -18.06
CA LEU A 320 -15.07 -7.83 -16.83
C LEU A 320 -15.70 -7.15 -15.61
N TYR A 321 -15.84 -7.91 -14.54
CA TYR A 321 -16.23 -7.39 -13.24
C TYR A 321 -15.07 -7.52 -12.26
N GLN A 322 -14.64 -6.40 -11.67
CA GLN A 322 -13.53 -6.33 -10.72
C GLN A 322 -14.03 -6.07 -9.30
N THR A 323 -13.48 -6.81 -8.34
CA THR A 323 -13.61 -6.53 -6.90
C THR A 323 -12.37 -6.97 -6.13
N CYS A 324 -12.18 -6.46 -4.91
CA CYS A 324 -11.16 -6.96 -3.99
C CYS A 324 -11.46 -8.39 -3.53
N ARG A 325 -10.45 -9.27 -3.51
CA ARG A 325 -10.60 -10.67 -3.06
C ARG A 325 -10.72 -10.70 -1.53
N ASN A 326 -11.86 -11.17 -1.01
CA ASN A 326 -12.08 -11.30 0.44
C ASN A 326 -11.82 -10.00 1.22
N GLY A 327 -12.08 -8.83 0.60
CA GLY A 327 -11.84 -7.53 1.22
C GLY A 327 -10.38 -7.05 1.23
N SER A 328 -9.45 -7.77 0.61
CA SER A 328 -8.05 -7.33 0.49
C SER A 328 -7.91 -6.17 -0.50
N SER A 329 -7.50 -5.00 -0.04
CA SER A 329 -7.20 -3.84 -0.91
C SER A 329 -5.99 -4.08 -1.84
N ALA A 330 -5.15 -5.05 -1.51
CA ALA A 330 -3.96 -5.38 -2.31
C ALA A 330 -4.24 -6.38 -3.43
N THR A 331 -5.37 -7.10 -3.41
CA THR A 331 -5.61 -8.24 -4.32
C THR A 331 -7.00 -8.16 -4.92
N MET A 332 -7.07 -8.09 -6.24
CA MET A 332 -8.30 -7.90 -7.01
C MET A 332 -8.58 -9.14 -7.86
N THR A 333 -9.85 -9.51 -8.00
CA THR A 333 -10.30 -10.55 -8.92
C THR A 333 -11.03 -9.93 -10.10
N PHE A 334 -10.78 -10.45 -11.30
CA PHE A 334 -11.52 -10.11 -12.52
C PHE A 334 -12.37 -11.31 -12.94
N THR A 335 -13.69 -11.13 -12.92
CA THR A 335 -14.67 -12.15 -13.32
C THR A 335 -15.18 -11.84 -14.72
N ALA A 336 -15.17 -12.83 -15.60
CA ALA A 336 -15.71 -12.67 -16.95
C ALA A 336 -17.24 -12.52 -16.94
N LEU A 337 -17.75 -11.61 -17.77
CA LEU A 337 -19.17 -11.47 -18.08
C LEU A 337 -19.34 -11.63 -19.59
N THR A 338 -20.16 -12.59 -19.99
CA THR A 338 -20.54 -12.81 -21.40
C THR A 338 -21.93 -12.26 -21.64
N ARG A 339 -22.09 -11.35 -22.60
CA ARG A 339 -23.40 -10.77 -22.91
C ARG A 339 -24.35 -11.85 -23.43
N ILE A 340 -25.60 -11.81 -22.98
CA ILE A 340 -26.66 -12.70 -23.46
C ILE A 340 -27.85 -11.89 -23.95
N GLY A 341 -28.23 -12.10 -25.21
CA GLY A 341 -29.20 -11.26 -25.93
C GLY A 341 -28.57 -9.98 -26.47
#